data_AF-A0A6N8YMV1-F1
#
_entry.id   AF-A0A6N8YMV1-F1
#
_cell.length_a   1.000
_cell.length_b   1.000
_cell.length_c   1.000
_cell.angle_alpha   90.00
_cell.angle_beta   90.00
_cell.angle_gamma   90.00
#
_symmetry.space_group_name_H-M   'P 1'
#
loop_
_entity.id
_entity.type
_entity.pdbx_description
1 polymer ?
#
loop_
_entity_poly.entity_id
_entity_poly.type
_entity_poly.pdbx_seq_one_letter_code
_entity_poly.pdbx_strand_id
1 'polypeptide(L)'
;MAEEVSVMTGDRLQPVNAQPFESEDEFYSRLPREAVRAAAKHLLNVAQESGGKVVWGGQGLSIQADVPKEIWDLPVTVAWFFPEPGRVYWAGLRDFSFGAAYPDYHNERLNAIMRRWADYFPFGEGIAFDGENGAGRTLTHNEVVEYQDALASGLATVIAGLRRLRE
;
A
#
# COMPACT_ATOMS: atom_id res chain seq x y z
N MET A 1 7.67 -25.26 -5.14
CA MET A 1 6.45 -25.65 -4.40
C MET A 1 5.80 -24.35 -4.00
N ALA A 2 4.58 -24.05 -4.47
CA ALA A 2 3.89 -22.82 -4.12
C ALA A 2 3.38 -22.96 -2.67
N GLU A 3 3.79 -22.06 -1.77
CA GLU A 3 3.21 -22.00 -0.43
C GLU A 3 1.74 -21.61 -0.55
N GLU A 4 0.87 -22.40 0.07
CA GLU A 4 -0.57 -22.18 0.10
C GLU A 4 -0.85 -21.00 1.05
N VAL A 5 -0.91 -19.79 0.50
CA VAL A 5 -1.23 -18.59 1.28
C VAL A 5 -2.71 -18.66 1.66
N SER A 6 -3.00 -18.65 2.96
CA SER A 6 -4.37 -18.62 3.48
C SER A 6 -4.65 -17.27 4.12
N VAL A 7 -5.88 -16.76 4.00
CA VAL A 7 -6.33 -15.55 4.72
C VAL A 7 -7.57 -15.85 5.55
N MET A 8 -7.70 -15.09 6.64
CA MET A 8 -8.84 -15.17 7.55
C MET A 8 -10.02 -14.38 6.98
N THR A 9 -11.10 -15.07 6.64
CA THR A 9 -12.39 -14.47 6.29
C THR A 9 -13.38 -14.81 7.39
N GLY A 10 -13.61 -13.88 8.34
CA GLY A 10 -14.32 -14.20 9.59
C GLY A 10 -13.53 -15.19 10.44
N ASP A 11 -14.15 -16.32 10.83
CA ASP A 11 -13.51 -17.39 11.62
C ASP A 11 -12.87 -18.52 10.78
N ARG A 12 -12.77 -18.35 9.45
CA ARG A 12 -12.29 -19.42 8.55
C ARG A 12 -11.07 -18.99 7.73
N LEU A 13 -10.06 -19.85 7.73
CA LEU A 13 -8.94 -19.78 6.77
C LEU A 13 -9.45 -20.24 5.40
N GLN A 14 -9.39 -19.35 4.41
CA GLN A 14 -9.68 -19.68 3.03
C GLN A 14 -8.39 -19.71 2.20
N PRO A 15 -8.18 -20.74 1.36
CA PRO A 15 -7.06 -20.77 0.44
C PRO A 15 -7.18 -19.59 -0.52
N VAL A 16 -6.11 -18.82 -0.64
CA VAL A 16 -6.04 -17.69 -1.55
C VAL A 16 -5.51 -18.24 -2.87
N ASN A 17 -6.19 -17.91 -3.98
CA ASN A 17 -5.56 -18.04 -5.27
C ASN A 17 -4.37 -17.06 -5.33
N ALA A 18 -3.16 -17.58 -5.13
CA ALA A 18 -1.93 -16.79 -5.06
C ALA A 18 -1.44 -16.32 -6.45
N GLN A 19 -2.15 -16.67 -7.53
CA GLN A 19 -1.83 -16.17 -8.87
C GLN A 19 -1.99 -14.65 -8.91
N PRO A 20 -0.94 -13.90 -9.29
CA PRO A 20 -1.03 -12.45 -9.48
C PRO A 20 -2.18 -12.08 -10.42
N PHE A 21 -2.80 -10.92 -10.19
CA PHE A 21 -3.68 -10.32 -11.20
C PHE A 21 -2.97 -10.30 -12.56
N GLU A 22 -3.63 -10.84 -13.58
CA GLU A 22 -3.05 -10.95 -14.93
C GLU A 22 -3.15 -9.61 -15.69
N SER A 23 -4.02 -8.70 -15.22
CA SER A 23 -4.21 -7.37 -15.80
C SER A 23 -4.74 -6.34 -14.78
N GLU A 24 -4.50 -5.06 -15.07
CA GLU A 24 -5.06 -3.91 -14.34
C GLU A 24 -6.61 -3.90 -14.37
N ASP A 25 -7.20 -4.31 -15.49
CA ASP A 25 -8.65 -4.42 -15.66
C ASP A 25 -9.26 -5.45 -14.71
N GLU A 26 -8.56 -6.55 -14.45
CA GLU A 26 -9.01 -7.58 -13.51
C GLU A 26 -9.13 -7.00 -12.09
N PHE A 27 -8.15 -6.23 -11.63
CA PHE A 27 -8.21 -5.57 -10.32
C PHE A 27 -9.38 -4.58 -10.23
N TYR A 28 -9.53 -3.68 -11.21
CA TYR A 28 -10.62 -2.71 -11.18
C TYR A 28 -12.00 -3.37 -11.28
N SER A 29 -12.12 -4.50 -11.98
CA SER A 29 -13.39 -5.23 -12.08
C SER A 29 -13.89 -5.72 -10.72
N ARG A 30 -12.98 -5.99 -9.77
CA ARG A 30 -13.29 -6.46 -8.42
C ARG A 30 -13.63 -5.33 -7.44
N LEU A 31 -13.31 -4.07 -7.78
CA LEU A 31 -13.71 -2.93 -6.94
C LEU A 31 -15.23 -2.69 -7.04
N PRO A 32 -15.91 -2.48 -5.90
CA PRO A 32 -17.38 -2.61 -5.81
C PRO A 32 -18.18 -1.51 -6.50
N ARG A 33 -17.59 -0.32 -6.72
CA ARG A 33 -18.29 0.86 -7.27
C ARG A 33 -17.39 1.68 -8.19
N GLU A 34 -17.99 2.36 -9.16
CA GLU A 34 -17.28 3.22 -10.13
C GLU A 34 -16.45 4.32 -9.45
N ALA A 35 -16.99 4.98 -8.43
CA ALA A 35 -16.27 6.02 -7.68
C ALA A 35 -14.97 5.48 -7.04
N VAL A 36 -15.01 4.24 -6.52
CA VAL A 36 -13.83 3.59 -5.94
C VAL A 36 -12.81 3.25 -7.03
N ARG A 37 -13.26 2.77 -8.19
CA ARG A 37 -12.39 2.53 -9.36
C ARG A 37 -11.71 3.81 -9.81
N ALA A 38 -12.47 4.90 -9.91
CA ALA A 38 -11.94 6.21 -10.28
C ALA A 38 -10.89 6.70 -9.28
N ALA A 39 -11.16 6.60 -7.98
CA ALA A 39 -10.21 6.98 -6.93
C ALA A 39 -8.94 6.11 -6.96
N ALA A 40 -9.08 4.79 -7.08
CA ALA A 40 -7.95 3.87 -7.20
C ALA A 40 -7.08 4.20 -8.42
N LYS A 41 -7.71 4.43 -9.59
CA LYS A 41 -7.02 4.82 -10.82
C LYS A 41 -6.32 6.17 -10.67
N HIS A 42 -6.94 7.14 -10.03
CA HIS A 42 -6.33 8.43 -9.74
C HIS A 42 -5.06 8.26 -8.89
N LEU A 43 -5.13 7.51 -7.80
CA LEU A 43 -3.99 7.24 -6.92
C LEU A 43 -2.86 6.51 -7.64
N LEU A 44 -3.18 5.50 -8.45
CA LEU A 44 -2.20 4.73 -9.22
C LEU A 44 -1.50 5.60 -10.28
N ASN A 45 -2.25 6.41 -11.02
CA ASN A 45 -1.68 7.35 -11.99
C ASN A 45 -0.70 8.32 -11.30
N VAL A 46 -1.12 8.94 -10.19
CA VAL A 46 -0.27 9.89 -9.45
C VAL A 46 0.98 9.20 -8.89
N ALA A 47 0.84 7.98 -8.37
CA ALA A 47 1.99 7.21 -7.91
C ALA A 47 2.98 6.94 -9.04
N GLN A 48 2.51 6.49 -10.21
CA GLN A 48 3.36 6.22 -11.38
C GLN A 48 4.03 7.50 -11.92
N GLU A 49 3.29 8.59 -12.07
CA GLU A 49 3.82 9.89 -12.50
C GLU A 49 4.90 10.42 -11.53
N SER A 50 4.75 10.13 -10.24
CA SER A 50 5.74 10.46 -9.21
C SER A 50 6.96 9.52 -9.22
N GLY A 51 6.93 8.46 -10.03
CA GLY A 51 7.98 7.45 -10.18
C GLY A 51 7.87 6.26 -9.23
N GLY A 52 6.69 6.03 -8.66
CA GLY A 52 6.35 4.78 -8.01
C GLY A 52 6.17 3.65 -9.02
N LYS A 53 6.42 2.42 -8.58
CA LYS A 53 6.21 1.18 -9.32
C LYS A 53 4.99 0.48 -8.73
N VAL A 54 4.07 0.09 -9.61
CA VAL A 54 2.93 -0.74 -9.24
C VAL A 54 3.34 -2.21 -9.35
N VAL A 55 3.24 -2.95 -8.26
CA VAL A 55 3.56 -4.37 -8.20
C VAL A 55 2.28 -5.15 -7.90
N TRP A 56 1.86 -5.94 -8.88
CA TRP A 56 0.66 -6.78 -8.80
C TRP A 56 0.95 -8.07 -8.04
N GLY A 57 0.06 -8.42 -7.10
CA GLY A 57 0.07 -9.68 -6.37
C GLY A 57 -1.26 -10.42 -6.55
N GLY A 58 -1.40 -11.64 -5.99
CA GLY A 58 -2.64 -12.42 -6.19
C GLY A 58 -3.85 -11.92 -5.41
N GLN A 59 -3.61 -11.03 -4.44
CA GLN A 59 -4.63 -10.50 -3.53
C GLN A 59 -4.93 -9.03 -3.74
N GLY A 60 -4.03 -8.32 -4.42
CA GLY A 60 -4.15 -6.88 -4.64
C GLY A 60 -2.93 -6.36 -5.39
N LEU A 61 -2.56 -5.13 -5.11
CA LEU A 61 -1.33 -4.52 -5.58
C LEU A 61 -0.62 -3.79 -4.45
N SER A 62 0.65 -3.49 -4.68
CA SER A 62 1.42 -2.58 -3.84
C SER A 62 2.05 -1.48 -4.68
N ILE A 63 2.26 -0.33 -4.07
CA ILE A 63 2.99 0.80 -4.64
C ILE A 63 4.35 0.84 -3.97
N GLN A 64 5.40 0.75 -4.77
CA GLN A 64 6.79 0.75 -4.31
C GLN A 64 7.55 1.94 -4.86
N ALA A 65 8.49 2.48 -4.10
CA ALA A 65 9.39 3.53 -4.53
C ALA A 65 10.83 3.04 -4.45
N ASP A 66 11.60 3.31 -5.50
CA ASP A 66 13.04 3.09 -5.45
C ASP A 66 13.68 4.14 -4.53
N VAL A 67 14.64 3.66 -3.75
CA VAL A 67 15.53 4.47 -2.92
C VAL A 67 16.97 4.27 -3.40
N PRO A 68 17.90 5.16 -3.08
CA PRO A 68 19.31 4.98 -3.44
C PRO A 68 19.83 3.70 -2.81
N LYS A 69 20.55 2.87 -3.58
CA LYS A 69 21.04 1.56 -3.12
C LYS A 69 21.97 1.69 -1.91
N GLU A 70 22.71 2.79 -1.85
CA GLU A 70 23.61 3.13 -0.74
C GLU A 70 22.84 3.35 0.58
N ILE A 71 21.54 3.63 0.51
CA ILE A 71 20.66 3.83 1.65
C ILE A 71 19.89 2.54 1.95
N TRP A 72 19.34 1.90 0.92
CA TRP A 72 18.56 0.68 1.04
C TRP A 72 18.47 -0.02 -0.32
N ASP A 73 18.81 -1.31 -0.35
CA ASP A 73 18.96 -2.05 -1.61
C ASP A 73 17.62 -2.49 -2.24
N LEU A 74 16.54 -2.51 -1.45
CA LEU A 74 15.22 -2.96 -1.89
C LEU A 74 14.27 -1.78 -2.13
N PRO A 75 13.30 -1.89 -3.05
CA PRO A 75 12.23 -0.91 -3.12
C PRO A 75 11.44 -0.82 -1.81
N VAL A 76 11.05 0.40 -1.45
CA VAL A 76 10.25 0.68 -0.25
C VAL A 76 8.78 0.65 -0.64
N THR A 77 7.98 -0.20 0.01
CA THR A 77 6.52 -0.20 -0.21
C THR A 77 5.89 0.91 0.61
N VAL A 78 5.06 1.74 -0.04
CA VAL A 78 4.39 2.89 0.58
C VAL A 78 2.87 2.71 0.70
N ALA A 79 2.28 1.79 -0.08
CA ALA A 79 0.84 1.48 0.00
C ALA A 79 0.51 0.09 -0.54
N TRP A 80 -0.65 -0.43 -0.12
CA TRP A 80 -1.24 -1.70 -0.52
C TRP A 80 -2.72 -1.52 -0.80
N PHE A 81 -3.18 -1.88 -2.00
CA PHE A 81 -4.58 -1.81 -2.36
C PHE A 81 -5.14 -3.21 -2.60
N PHE A 82 -6.25 -3.48 -1.93
CA PHE A 82 -6.98 -4.73 -1.96
C PHE A 82 -8.41 -4.45 -2.42
N PRO A 83 -8.94 -5.22 -3.39
CA PRO A 83 -10.20 -4.86 -4.01
C PRO A 83 -11.43 -5.31 -3.21
N GLU A 84 -11.29 -6.25 -2.28
CA GLU A 84 -12.40 -6.82 -1.53
C GLU A 84 -12.67 -6.05 -0.23
N PRO A 85 -13.86 -5.43 -0.07
CA PRO A 85 -14.16 -4.58 1.08
C PRO A 85 -14.18 -5.36 2.39
N GLY A 86 -13.42 -4.89 3.38
CA GLY A 86 -13.37 -5.40 4.74
C GLY A 86 -12.61 -6.72 4.91
N ARG A 87 -12.05 -7.28 3.82
CA ARG A 87 -11.25 -8.51 3.89
C ARG A 87 -9.90 -8.21 4.56
N VAL A 88 -9.49 -9.09 5.46
CA VAL A 88 -8.22 -8.99 6.18
C VAL A 88 -7.14 -9.78 5.44
N TYR A 89 -6.05 -9.09 5.12
CA TYR A 89 -4.89 -9.63 4.44
C TYR A 89 -3.72 -9.76 5.43
N TRP A 90 -2.50 -9.90 4.90
CA TRP A 90 -1.30 -10.02 5.73
C TRP A 90 -1.18 -8.83 6.70
N ALA A 91 -0.65 -9.06 7.90
CA ALA A 91 -0.44 -8.04 8.94
C ALA A 91 -1.66 -7.14 9.25
N GLY A 92 -2.87 -7.66 9.07
CA GLY A 92 -4.10 -6.91 9.37
C GLY A 92 -4.49 -5.87 8.32
N LEU A 93 -3.77 -5.77 7.19
CA LEU A 93 -4.10 -4.85 6.11
C LEU A 93 -5.49 -5.14 5.52
N ARG A 94 -6.20 -4.09 5.12
CA ARG A 94 -7.51 -4.19 4.44
C ARG A 94 -7.63 -3.08 3.40
N ASP A 95 -8.63 -3.18 2.53
CA ASP A 95 -9.05 -2.14 1.58
C ASP A 95 -7.85 -1.39 0.99
N PHE A 96 -7.62 -0.15 1.42
CA PHE A 96 -6.49 0.66 1.00
C PHE A 96 -5.64 1.00 2.22
N SER A 97 -4.44 0.44 2.27
CA SER A 97 -3.52 0.62 3.39
C SER A 97 -2.32 1.44 2.96
N PHE A 98 -1.96 2.45 3.76
CA PHE A 98 -0.88 3.40 3.49
C PHE A 98 0.07 3.40 4.68
N GLY A 99 1.37 3.21 4.46
CA GLY A 99 2.31 3.18 5.58
C GLY A 99 3.66 2.57 5.26
N ALA A 100 4.37 2.18 6.31
CA ALA A 100 5.73 1.66 6.29
C ALA A 100 5.76 0.21 6.78
N ALA A 101 6.21 -0.71 5.93
CA ALA A 101 6.21 -2.14 6.22
C ALA A 101 7.38 -2.60 7.10
N TYR A 102 8.42 -1.77 7.26
CA TYR A 102 9.69 -2.22 7.83
C TYR A 102 10.04 -1.47 9.11
N PRO A 103 10.36 -2.20 10.19
CA PRO A 103 10.57 -1.59 11.49
C PRO A 103 11.89 -0.82 11.61
N ASP A 104 12.94 -1.12 10.84
CA ASP A 104 14.20 -0.39 10.98
C ASP A 104 14.95 -0.38 9.67
N TYR A 105 14.60 0.54 8.78
CA TYR A 105 15.58 0.93 7.77
C TYR A 105 16.84 1.36 8.54
N HIS A 106 18.01 0.81 8.22
CA HIS A 106 19.27 1.21 8.87
C HIS A 106 19.74 2.62 8.41
N ASN A 107 18.79 3.53 8.24
CA ASN A 107 18.96 4.88 7.75
C ASN A 107 17.90 5.81 8.37
N GLU A 108 18.36 6.79 9.16
CA GLU A 108 17.49 7.73 9.88
C GLU A 108 16.64 8.60 8.93
N ARG A 109 17.18 9.02 7.78
CA ARG A 109 16.46 9.86 6.81
C ARG A 109 15.29 9.09 6.21
N LEU A 110 15.51 7.83 5.82
CA LEU A 110 14.47 6.95 5.30
C LEU A 110 13.39 6.68 6.36
N ASN A 111 13.80 6.34 7.59
CA ASN A 111 12.86 6.17 8.71
C ASN A 111 12.03 7.44 8.95
N ALA A 112 12.62 8.63 8.93
CA ALA A 112 11.90 9.88 9.15
C ALA A 112 10.84 10.16 8.07
N ILE A 113 11.15 9.88 6.80
CA ILE A 113 10.18 10.02 5.70
C ILE A 113 9.03 9.04 5.89
N MET A 114 9.34 7.77 6.18
CA MET A 114 8.33 6.71 6.29
C MET A 114 7.45 6.87 7.53
N ARG A 115 7.98 7.37 8.64
CA ARG A 115 7.19 7.73 9.84
C ARG A 115 6.22 8.87 9.55
N ARG A 116 6.70 9.96 8.91
CA ARG A 116 5.82 11.06 8.48
C ARG A 116 4.73 10.60 7.54
N TRP A 117 5.02 9.62 6.70
CA TRP A 117 4.03 9.03 5.80
C TRP A 117 2.98 8.22 6.56
N ALA A 118 3.40 7.35 7.49
CA ALA A 118 2.48 6.60 8.34
C ALA A 118 1.56 7.51 9.18
N ASP A 119 2.10 8.65 9.64
CA ASP A 119 1.38 9.63 10.46
C ASP A 119 0.64 10.70 9.63
N TYR A 120 0.76 10.68 8.30
CA TYR A 120 0.21 11.73 7.43
C TYR A 120 -1.31 11.83 7.52
N PHE A 121 -1.99 10.69 7.71
CA PHE A 121 -3.45 10.62 7.78
C PHE A 121 -3.92 10.56 9.24
N PRO A 122 -4.72 11.54 9.70
CA PRO A 122 -5.28 11.54 11.04
C PRO A 122 -6.53 10.66 11.18
N PHE A 123 -6.94 9.97 10.12
CA PHE A 123 -8.13 9.13 10.03
C PHE A 123 -7.78 7.72 9.50
N GLY A 124 -8.74 6.81 9.56
CA GLY A 124 -8.55 5.38 9.27
C GLY A 124 -8.13 4.55 10.48
N GLU A 125 -8.20 3.24 10.34
CA GLU A 125 -7.78 2.29 11.37
C GLU A 125 -6.25 2.18 11.39
N GLY A 126 -5.65 2.29 12.58
CA GLY A 126 -4.21 2.07 12.73
C GLY A 126 -3.84 0.61 12.55
N ILE A 127 -2.74 0.37 11.85
CA ILE A 127 -2.16 -0.97 11.65
C ILE A 127 -0.72 -0.98 12.14
N ALA A 128 -0.34 -2.07 12.80
CA ALA A 128 1.03 -2.38 13.19
C ALA A 128 1.50 -3.57 12.36
N PHE A 129 2.69 -3.46 11.77
CA PHE A 129 3.34 -4.60 11.11
C PHE A 129 4.17 -5.36 12.15
N ASP A 130 4.21 -6.69 12.12
CA ASP A 130 4.97 -7.49 13.10
C ASP A 130 6.45 -7.06 13.14
N GLY A 131 6.89 -6.59 14.31
CA GLY A 131 8.15 -5.88 14.52
C GLY A 131 7.90 -4.43 14.94
N GLU A 132 8.37 -4.05 16.13
CA GLU A 132 7.92 -2.91 16.96
C GLU A 132 7.91 -1.49 16.33
N ASN A 133 8.15 -1.30 15.03
CA ASN A 133 8.32 0.01 14.41
C ASN A 133 7.67 0.19 13.01
N GLY A 134 6.93 -0.80 12.49
CA GLY A 134 6.14 -0.62 11.26
C GLY A 134 4.74 -0.09 11.55
N ALA A 135 4.32 1.00 10.90
CA ALA A 135 3.01 1.60 11.11
C ALA A 135 2.36 2.07 9.80
N GLY A 136 1.03 2.08 9.79
CA GLY A 136 0.24 2.64 8.71
C GLY A 136 -1.20 2.91 9.10
N ARG A 137 -1.98 3.33 8.11
CA ARG A 137 -3.42 3.53 8.21
C ARG A 137 -4.11 2.74 7.13
N THR A 138 -5.16 2.02 7.52
CA THR A 138 -6.09 1.40 6.60
C THR A 138 -7.33 2.28 6.47
N LEU A 139 -7.70 2.56 5.23
CA LEU A 139 -8.86 3.34 4.85
C LEU A 139 -9.86 2.45 4.13
N THR A 140 -11.12 2.58 4.51
CA THR A 140 -12.22 1.94 3.81
C THR A 140 -12.34 2.51 2.39
N HIS A 141 -12.98 1.75 1.51
CA HIS A 141 -13.30 2.23 0.17
C HIS A 141 -14.05 3.58 0.10
N ASN A 142 -14.87 3.92 1.11
CA ASN A 142 -15.55 5.21 1.16
C ASN A 142 -14.58 6.34 1.49
N GLU A 143 -13.73 6.15 2.50
CA GLU A 143 -12.74 7.15 2.91
C GLU A 143 -11.73 7.40 1.78
N VAL A 144 -11.36 6.38 1.02
CA VAL A 144 -10.49 6.54 -0.16
C VAL A 144 -11.11 7.46 -1.20
N VAL A 145 -12.41 7.32 -1.46
CA VAL A 145 -13.14 8.19 -2.40
C VAL A 145 -13.23 9.61 -1.87
N GLU A 146 -13.52 9.76 -0.58
CA GLU A 146 -13.67 11.05 0.09
C GLU A 146 -12.34 11.84 0.11
N TYR A 147 -11.23 11.16 0.36
CA TYR A 147 -9.92 11.77 0.57
C TYR A 147 -8.92 11.54 -0.58
N GLN A 148 -9.39 11.13 -1.76
CA GLN A 148 -8.53 10.71 -2.88
C GLN A 148 -7.46 11.76 -3.26
N ASP A 149 -7.79 13.05 -3.25
CA ASP A 149 -6.85 14.12 -3.62
C ASP A 149 -5.73 14.29 -2.56
N ALA A 150 -6.10 14.20 -1.27
CA ALA A 150 -5.13 14.27 -0.18
C ALA A 150 -4.23 13.03 -0.17
N LEU A 151 -4.81 11.86 -0.41
CA LEU A 151 -4.10 10.59 -0.55
C LEU A 151 -3.11 10.64 -1.72
N ALA A 152 -3.54 11.16 -2.87
CA ALA A 152 -2.70 11.33 -4.05
C ALA A 152 -1.53 12.30 -3.80
N SER A 153 -1.81 13.46 -3.19
CA SER A 153 -0.80 14.44 -2.83
C SER A 153 0.23 13.88 -1.84
N GLY A 154 -0.24 13.15 -0.83
CA GLY A 154 0.60 12.46 0.14
C GLY A 154 1.49 11.39 -0.51
N LEU A 155 0.92 10.54 -1.38
CA LEU A 155 1.65 9.54 -2.16
C LEU A 155 2.74 10.17 -3.02
N ALA A 156 2.40 11.23 -3.77
CA ALA A 156 3.38 11.95 -4.59
C ALA A 156 4.53 12.51 -3.74
N THR A 157 4.20 13.08 -2.57
CA THR A 157 5.17 13.65 -1.64
C THR A 157 6.11 12.61 -1.08
N VAL A 158 5.60 11.47 -0.59
CA VAL A 158 6.46 10.42 -0.03
C VAL A 158 7.34 9.79 -1.11
N ILE A 159 6.79 9.49 -2.29
CA ILE A 159 7.55 8.90 -3.40
C ILE A 159 8.66 9.86 -3.85
N ALA A 160 8.35 11.14 -4.02
CA ALA A 160 9.35 12.16 -4.37
C ALA A 160 10.42 12.30 -3.28
N GLY A 161 10.02 12.30 -2.00
CA GLY A 161 10.93 12.35 -0.86
C GLY A 161 11.91 11.19 -0.83
N LEU A 162 11.43 9.97 -1.05
CA LEU A 162 12.25 8.75 -1.13
C LEU A 162 13.26 8.81 -2.28
N ARG A 163 12.85 9.31 -3.45
CA ARG A 163 13.72 9.45 -4.62
C ARG A 163 14.81 10.51 -4.43
N ARG A 164 14.51 11.59 -3.69
CA ARG A 164 15.45 12.68 -3.38
C ARG A 164 16.44 12.37 -2.27
N LEU A 165 16.38 11.20 -1.65
CA LEU A 165 17.37 10.79 -0.65
C LEU A 165 18.82 10.73 -1.20
N ARG A 166 19.03 10.88 -2.52
CA ARG A 166 20.36 11.04 -3.15
C ARG A 166 21.02 12.39 -2.87
N GLU A 167 20.23 13.41 -2.56
CA GLU A 167 20.66 14.80 -2.31
C GLU A 167 21.03 15.01 -0.84
#